data_AF-A0A9E1HIS3-F1
#
_entry.id   AF-A0A9E1HIS3-F1
#
_cell.length_a   1.000
_cell.length_b   1.000
_cell.length_c   1.000
_cell.angle_alpha   90.00
_cell.angle_beta   90.00
_cell.angle_gamma   90.00
#
_symmetry.space_group_name_H-M   'P 1'
#
loop_
_entity.id
_entity.type
_entity.pdbx_description
1 polymer ?
#
loop_
_entity_poly.entity_id
_entity_poly.type
_entity_poly.pdbx_seq_one_letter_code
_entity_poly.pdbx_strand_id
1 'polypeptide(L)'
;KYADKEVVDTMTFNRLLIKKLSETTQEDTDIIRFKQGDELQVDFANNEVLINNIKNMEYVNVGSSFFEIPPGSFTMKISSDASITSSIIFNERWLD
;
A
#
# COMPACT_ATOMS: atom_id res chain seq x y z
N LYS A 1 -39.30 -18.38 1.46
CA LYS A 1 -39.84 -17.02 1.22
C LYS A 1 -38.90 -16.02 1.89
N TYR A 2 -37.98 -15.41 1.13
CA TYR A 2 -37.06 -14.36 1.59
C TYR A 2 -37.18 -13.12 0.68
N ALA A 3 -38.34 -12.94 0.04
CA ALA A 3 -38.53 -11.92 -1.00
C ALA A 3 -39.09 -10.58 -0.46
N ASP A 4 -39.42 -10.51 0.84
CA ASP A 4 -40.08 -9.35 1.46
C ASP A 4 -39.22 -8.69 2.56
N LYS A 5 -37.90 -8.62 2.37
CA LYS A 5 -37.02 -7.83 3.25
C LYS A 5 -36.54 -6.59 2.51
N GLU A 6 -36.86 -5.42 3.06
CA GLU A 6 -36.35 -4.14 2.57
C GLU A 6 -34.82 -4.15 2.56
N VAL A 7 -34.26 -3.64 1.45
CA VAL A 7 -32.81 -3.46 1.31
C VAL A 7 -32.41 -2.28 2.16
N VAL A 8 -31.60 -2.52 3.19
CA VAL A 8 -31.09 -1.48 4.09
C VAL A 8 -29.77 -0.96 3.54
N ASP A 9 -29.63 0.36 3.38
CA ASP A 9 -28.42 1.02 2.88
C ASP A 9 -27.41 1.40 3.97
N THR A 10 -27.91 1.53 5.21
CA THR A 10 -27.18 2.12 6.32
C THR A 10 -27.02 1.11 7.45
N MET A 11 -25.77 0.83 7.82
CA MET A 11 -25.42 0.03 8.98
C MET A 11 -24.83 0.92 10.07
N THR A 12 -25.43 0.93 11.26
CA THR A 12 -24.87 1.62 12.44
C THR A 12 -24.30 0.59 13.41
N PHE A 13 -22.98 0.59 13.54
CA PHE A 13 -22.24 -0.30 14.45
C PHE A 13 -21.91 0.42 15.75
N ASN A 14 -22.57 0.03 16.85
CA ASN A 14 -22.52 0.79 18.11
C ASN A 14 -21.40 0.35 19.07
N ARG A 15 -21.00 -0.93 19.07
CA ARG A 15 -20.02 -1.44 20.05
C ARG A 15 -19.39 -2.76 19.63
N LEU A 16 -18.06 -2.80 19.67
CA LEU A 16 -17.27 -4.04 19.64
C LEU A 16 -16.72 -4.33 21.03
N LEU A 17 -16.90 -5.55 21.52
CA LEU A 17 -16.32 -6.04 22.78
C LEU A 17 -15.45 -7.25 22.46
N ILE A 18 -14.13 -7.08 22.56
CA ILE A 18 -13.17 -8.17 22.41
C ILE A 18 -13.02 -8.84 23.79
N LYS A 19 -13.52 -10.06 23.93
CA LYS A 19 -13.54 -10.79 25.23
C LYS A 19 -12.26 -11.58 25.52
N LYS A 20 -11.49 -11.89 24.48
CA LYS A 20 -10.24 -12.64 24.56
C LYS A 20 -9.42 -12.29 23.32
N LEU A 21 -8.24 -11.71 23.50
CA LEU A 21 -7.21 -11.76 22.47
C LEU A 21 -6.55 -13.13 22.58
N SER A 22 -6.38 -13.81 21.45
CA SER A 22 -5.46 -14.95 21.41
C SER A 22 -4.05 -14.41 21.70
N GLU A 23 -3.29 -15.07 22.55
CA GLU A 23 -1.86 -14.78 22.68
C GLU A 23 -1.24 -14.98 21.30
N THR A 24 -0.66 -13.92 20.74
CA THR A 24 0.11 -14.03 19.52
C THR A 24 1.38 -14.79 19.89
N THR A 25 1.40 -16.11 19.72
CA THR A 25 2.65 -16.88 19.58
C THR A 25 3.29 -16.62 18.22
N GLN A 26 3.17 -15.38 17.71
CA GLN A 26 4.11 -14.90 16.71
C GLN A 26 5.29 -14.43 17.54
N GLU A 27 6.35 -15.22 17.55
CA GLU A 27 7.65 -14.61 17.74
C GLU A 27 7.71 -13.41 16.77
N ASP A 28 8.07 -12.24 17.28
CA ASP A 28 8.52 -11.10 16.47
C ASP A 28 9.80 -11.54 15.75
N THR A 29 9.62 -12.43 14.78
CA THR A 29 10.64 -12.78 13.83
C THR A 29 10.70 -11.58 12.92
N ASP A 30 11.84 -10.89 12.93
CA ASP A 30 12.13 -9.86 11.93
C ASP A 30 12.02 -10.53 10.55
N ILE A 31 10.87 -10.36 9.93
CA ILE A 31 10.65 -10.91 8.60
C ILE A 31 11.41 -10.01 7.66
N ILE A 32 12.58 -10.46 7.23
CA ILE A 32 13.39 -9.77 6.23
C ILE A 32 12.61 -9.78 4.90
N ARG A 33 11.89 -8.69 4.63
CA ARG A 33 11.12 -8.48 3.39
C ARG A 33 11.97 -7.99 2.24
N PHE A 34 13.07 -7.31 2.57
CA PHE A 34 14.02 -6.77 1.61
C PHE A 34 15.42 -7.24 1.99
N LYS A 35 16.14 -7.75 1.01
CA LYS A 35 17.55 -8.11 1.13
C LYS A 35 18.38 -7.10 0.35
N GLN A 36 19.65 -6.98 0.72
CA GLN A 36 20.58 -6.16 -0.04
C GLN A 36 20.64 -6.66 -1.49
N GLY A 37 20.46 -5.75 -2.43
CA GLY A 37 20.40 -6.06 -3.87
C GLY A 37 19.00 -6.24 -4.42
N ASP A 38 17.96 -6.23 -3.58
CA ASP A 38 16.57 -6.20 -4.07
C ASP A 38 16.25 -4.84 -4.70
N GLU A 39 15.54 -4.88 -5.82
CA GLU A 39 15.03 -3.70 -6.51
C GLU A 39 13.53 -3.53 -6.22
N LEU A 40 13.17 -2.42 -5.55
CA LEU A 40 11.80 -2.01 -5.35
C LEU A 40 11.40 -1.05 -6.47
N GLN A 41 10.39 -1.42 -7.25
CA GLN A 41 9.82 -0.60 -8.31
C GLN A 41 8.37 -0.25 -7.96
N VAL A 42 8.01 1.02 -8.10
CA VAL A 42 6.64 1.50 -7.97
C VAL A 42 6.17 1.95 -9.35
N ASP A 43 5.26 1.18 -9.95
CA ASP A 43 4.67 1.47 -11.24
C ASP A 43 3.37 2.25 -11.04
N PHE A 44 3.43 3.56 -11.27
CA PHE A 44 2.29 4.47 -11.20
C PHE A 44 1.34 4.34 -12.39
N ALA A 45 1.76 3.75 -13.52
CA ALA A 45 0.88 3.55 -14.67
C ALA A 45 -0.08 2.39 -14.44
N ASN A 46 0.41 1.32 -13.81
CA ASN A 46 -0.38 0.12 -13.51
C ASN A 46 -0.88 0.06 -12.05
N ASN A 47 -0.47 1.00 -11.21
CA ASN A 47 -0.74 1.00 -9.76
C ASN A 47 -0.23 -0.28 -9.07
N GLU A 48 1.01 -0.66 -9.37
CA GLU A 48 1.62 -1.87 -8.86
C GLU A 48 2.97 -1.58 -8.19
N VAL A 49 3.28 -2.37 -7.16
CA VAL A 49 4.60 -2.40 -6.54
C VAL A 49 5.23 -3.73 -6.92
N LEU A 50 6.48 -3.69 -7.37
CA LEU A 50 7.25 -4.86 -7.75
C LEU A 50 8.52 -4.95 -6.90
N ILE A 51 8.88 -6.17 -6.50
CA ILE A 51 10.18 -6.48 -5.91
C ILE A 51 10.88 -7.44 -6.87
N ASN A 52 12.06 -7.07 -7.35
CA ASN A 52 12.81 -7.86 -8.34
C ASN A 52 11.96 -8.23 -9.57
N ASN A 53 11.19 -7.27 -10.08
CA ASN A 53 10.30 -7.43 -11.23
C ASN A 53 9.10 -8.39 -11.01
N ILE A 54 8.80 -8.74 -9.77
CA ILE A 54 7.64 -9.56 -9.39
C ILE A 54 6.66 -8.71 -8.60
N LYS A 55 5.39 -8.67 -9.04
CA LYS A 55 4.32 -7.93 -8.36
C LYS A 55 4.19 -8.36 -6.90
N ASN A 56 4.29 -7.39 -6.00
CA ASN A 56 4.19 -7.58 -4.56
C ASN A 56 3.40 -6.44 -3.91
N MET A 57 2.07 -6.60 -3.88
CA MET A 57 1.14 -5.67 -3.25
C MET A 57 0.79 -6.04 -1.80
N GLU A 58 1.21 -7.21 -1.33
CA GLU A 58 0.85 -7.74 0.00
C GLU A 58 1.41 -6.88 1.14
N TYR A 59 2.59 -6.29 0.93
CA TYR A 59 3.28 -5.47 1.92
C TYR A 59 3.03 -3.96 1.76
N VAL A 60 2.18 -3.56 0.82
CA VAL A 60 1.75 -2.17 0.69
C VAL A 60 0.80 -1.85 1.83
N ASN A 61 1.11 -0.81 2.60
CA ASN A 61 0.26 -0.38 3.69
C ASN A 61 -1.10 0.07 3.14
N VAL A 62 -2.19 -0.35 3.77
CA VAL A 62 -3.57 0.02 3.37
C VAL A 62 -3.81 1.54 3.35
N GLY A 63 -3.03 2.32 4.11
CA GLY A 63 -3.07 3.78 4.09
C GLY A 63 -2.23 4.43 2.97
N SER A 64 -1.43 3.65 2.25
CA SER A 64 -0.64 4.15 1.12
C SER A 64 -1.52 4.31 -0.11
N SER A 65 -1.37 5.44 -0.79
CA SER A 65 -2.10 5.74 -2.03
C SER A 65 -1.11 6.05 -3.15
N PHE A 66 -1.41 5.58 -4.35
CA PHE A 66 -0.78 6.09 -5.56
C PHE A 66 -1.23 7.54 -5.77
N PHE A 67 -0.35 8.35 -6.37
CA PHE A 67 -0.58 9.77 -6.57
C PHE A 67 -0.16 10.17 -7.97
N GLU A 68 -0.77 11.24 -8.47
CA GLU A 68 -0.38 11.88 -9.71
C GLU A 68 0.58 13.04 -9.40
N ILE A 69 1.53 13.27 -10.30
CA ILE A 69 2.41 14.43 -10.23
C ILE A 69 1.68 15.60 -10.91
N PRO A 70 1.28 16.65 -10.17
CA PRO A 70 0.59 17.79 -10.76
C PRO A 70 1.54 18.55 -11.70
N PRO A 71 1.01 19.22 -12.75
CA PRO A 71 1.82 20.05 -13.63
C PRO A 71 2.45 21.22 -12.85
N GLY A 72 3.67 21.60 -13.23
CA GLY A 72 4.42 22.66 -12.56
C GLY A 72 5.52 22.09 -11.67
N SER A 73 5.61 22.58 -10.42
CA SER A 73 6.65 22.17 -9.48
C SER A 73 6.07 21.23 -8.41
N PHE A 74 6.65 20.03 -8.31
CA PHE A 74 6.32 19.03 -7.31
C PHE A 74 7.59 18.57 -6.60
N THR A 75 7.57 18.55 -5.27
CA THR A 75 8.69 18.05 -4.47
C THR A 75 8.37 16.65 -3.97
N MET A 76 9.20 15.69 -4.35
CA MET A 76 9.12 14.31 -3.88
C MET A 76 10.26 14.04 -2.90
N LYS A 77 9.96 13.40 -1.77
CA LYS A 77 10.95 12.99 -0.77
C LYS A 77 10.87 11.48 -0.55
N ILE A 78 12.00 10.81 -0.73
CA ILE A 78 12.16 9.39 -0.42
C ILE A 78 13.00 9.32 0.86
N SER A 79 12.52 8.58 1.85
CA SER A 79 13.20 8.38 3.12
C SER A 79 13.13 6.91 3.52
N SER A 80 14.23 6.41 4.06
CA SER A 80 14.34 5.08 4.66
C SER A 80 15.17 5.21 5.93
N ASP A 81 14.94 4.31 6.89
CA ASP A 81 15.69 4.24 8.14
C ASP A 81 17.16 3.82 7.90
N ALA A 82 17.44 3.20 6.75
CA ALA A 82 18.77 2.80 6.30
C ALA A 82 19.21 3.58 5.06
N SER A 83 20.51 3.54 4.76
CA SER A 83 21.06 4.10 3.52
C SER A 83 20.48 3.37 2.31
N ILE A 84 19.79 4.12 1.45
CA ILE A 84 19.21 3.61 0.20
C ILE A 84 19.76 4.37 -0.99
N THR A 85 19.82 3.71 -2.14
CA THR A 85 19.95 4.35 -3.45
C THR A 85 18.55 4.43 -4.05
N SER A 86 18.07 5.63 -4.33
CA SER A 86 16.75 5.85 -4.92
C SER A 86 16.87 6.57 -6.25
N SER A 87 16.13 6.10 -7.25
CA SER A 87 16.01 6.73 -8.56
C SER A 87 14.54 6.94 -8.87
N ILE A 88 14.22 8.07 -9.50
CA ILE A 88 12.87 8.38 -9.96
C ILE A 88 12.94 8.50 -11.48
N ILE A 89 12.05 7.77 -12.16
CA ILE A 89 11.86 7.87 -13.61
C ILE A 89 10.42 8.34 -13.80
N PHE A 90 10.25 9.47 -14.48
CA PHE A 90 8.93 9.97 -14.87
C PHE A 90 8.91 10.17 -16.39
N ASN A 91 7.76 9.93 -17.00
CA ASN A 91 7.51 10.23 -18.41
C ASN A 91 6.65 11.48 -18.46
N GLU A 92 7.19 12.57 -19.01
CA GLU A 92 6.44 13.80 -19.21
C GLU A 92 5.37 13.60 -20.28
N ARG A 93 4.15 14.10 -20.03
CA ARG A 93 3.08 14.15 -21.02
C ARG A 93 2.66 15.58 -21.22
N TRP A 94 2.86 16.08 -22.43
CA TRP A 94 2.45 17.42 -22.84
C TRP A 94 1.04 17.35 -23.43
N LEU A 95 0.21 18.35 -23.15
CA LEU A 95 -1.04 18.58 -23.89
C LEU A 95 -0.64 19.28 -25.20
N ASP A 96 -0.86 18.61 -26.34
CA ASP A 96 -0.85 19.25 -27.66
C ASP A 96 -2.01 20.24 -27.79
#